data_AF-A0A7S2G9T4-F1
#
_entry.id   AF-A0A7S2G9T4-F1
#
_cell.length_a   1.000
_cell.length_b   1.000
_cell.length_c   1.000
_cell.angle_alpha   90.00
_cell.angle_beta   90.00
_cell.angle_gamma   90.00
#
_symmetry.space_group_name_H-M   'P 1'
#
loop_
_entity.id
_entity.type
_entity.pdbx_description
1 polymer ?
#
loop_
_entity_poly.entity_id
_entity_poly.type
_entity_poly.pdbx_seq_one_letter_code
_entity_poly.pdbx_strand_id
1 'polypeptide(L)'
;IVTWGNKLMGGTLESGAWCADAKDSLGMGSLVMQVHATRGAFAAVLDGNGIVTWGSPDSGGDSSSVKDRISGKALVKQVCNTRDAFAVLLDGGGVVTWGNPEKGGDSSSIQEQLNNTSVRQIFATGHAFAATCDQGGVLTWGDENKGAGSQTVKKQLMGLGHISHIYATKDDPDRGA
;
A
#
# COMPACT_ATOMS: atom_id res chain seq x y z
N ILE A 1 7.13 16.39 10.53
CA ILE A 1 7.21 15.07 11.20
C ILE A 1 8.47 15.05 12.07
N VAL A 2 8.41 14.49 13.27
CA VAL A 2 9.60 14.17 14.08
C VAL A 2 9.76 12.65 14.08
N THR A 3 10.95 12.14 13.78
CA THR A 3 11.24 10.70 13.75
C THR A 3 12.31 10.34 14.79
N TRP A 4 12.24 9.12 15.32
CA TRP A 4 13.21 8.58 16.27
C TRP A 4 13.26 7.05 16.16
N GLY A 5 14.33 6.43 16.67
CA GLY A 5 14.47 4.97 16.71
C GLY A 5 15.51 4.43 15.71
N ASN A 6 15.28 3.22 15.21
CA ASN A 6 16.23 2.54 14.32
C ASN A 6 16.36 3.29 12.99
N LYS A 7 17.58 3.78 12.69
CA LYS A 7 17.88 4.57 11.49
C LYS A 7 17.53 3.85 10.19
N LEU A 8 17.72 2.53 10.12
CA LEU A 8 17.42 1.73 8.93
C LEU A 8 15.92 1.47 8.73
N MET A 9 15.12 1.71 9.77
CA MET A 9 13.68 1.45 9.79
C MET A 9 12.85 2.74 9.89
N GLY A 10 13.39 3.86 9.38
CA GLY A 10 12.70 5.15 9.35
C GLY A 10 12.77 5.96 10.64
N GLY A 11 13.62 5.57 11.59
CA GLY A 11 13.88 6.32 12.82
C GLY A 11 14.72 7.59 12.65
N THR A 12 15.09 7.93 11.41
CA THR A 12 15.70 9.21 11.04
C THR A 12 15.28 9.59 9.62
N LEU A 13 15.22 10.90 9.34
CA LEU A 13 15.07 11.46 8.00
C LEU A 13 16.40 12.02 7.44
N GLU A 14 17.51 11.86 8.17
CA GLU A 14 18.76 12.57 7.88
C GLU A 14 19.80 11.75 7.12
N SER A 15 19.61 10.43 6.95
CA SER A 15 20.65 9.58 6.34
C SER A 15 20.08 8.47 5.45
N GLY A 16 20.36 8.54 4.15
CA GLY A 16 20.11 7.46 3.17
C GLY A 16 19.51 7.97 1.85
N ALA A 17 19.86 7.33 0.73
CA ALA A 17 19.35 7.69 -0.60
C ALA A 17 17.81 7.62 -0.69
N TRP A 18 17.19 6.74 0.10
CA TRP A 18 15.74 6.52 0.19
C TRP A 18 15.01 7.45 1.18
N CYS A 19 15.72 8.33 1.89
CA CYS A 19 15.13 9.38 2.75
C CYS A 19 15.21 10.80 2.15
N ALA A 20 16.03 10.99 1.12
CA ALA A 20 16.34 12.32 0.59
C ALA A 20 15.07 13.04 0.07
N ASP A 21 14.30 12.34 -0.77
CA ASP A 21 13.01 12.85 -1.27
C ASP A 21 12.03 13.17 -0.15
N ALA A 22 12.05 12.39 0.93
CA ALA A 22 11.15 12.59 2.05
C ALA A 22 11.48 13.84 2.86
N LYS A 23 12.76 14.07 3.11
CA LYS A 23 13.22 15.27 3.82
C LYS A 23 12.83 16.54 3.06
N ASP A 24 13.07 16.56 1.76
CA ASP A 24 12.78 17.73 0.93
C ASP A 24 11.26 17.98 0.86
N SER A 25 10.49 16.93 0.55
CA SER A 25 9.03 17.04 0.41
C SER A 25 8.32 17.42 1.72
N LEU A 26 8.80 16.92 2.87
CA LEU A 26 8.28 17.29 4.19
C LEU A 26 8.74 18.68 4.65
N GLY A 27 9.81 19.21 4.06
CA GLY A 27 10.34 20.56 4.34
C GLY A 27 9.68 21.69 3.54
N MET A 28 8.93 21.36 2.47
CA MET A 28 8.35 22.33 1.53
C MET A 28 7.04 23.00 1.99
N GLY A 29 6.65 22.87 3.26
CA GLY A 29 5.45 23.51 3.80
C GLY A 29 4.14 22.78 3.54
N SER A 30 4.18 21.58 2.94
CA SER A 30 3.02 20.68 2.86
C SER A 30 2.64 20.15 4.23
N LEU A 31 1.35 20.14 4.55
CA LEU A 31 0.86 19.52 5.78
C LEU A 31 0.78 18.01 5.62
N VAL A 32 1.21 17.29 6.65
CA VAL A 32 1.03 15.84 6.73
C VAL A 32 -0.34 15.56 7.34
N MET A 33 -1.18 14.88 6.57
CA MET A 33 -2.55 14.57 6.95
C MET A 33 -2.65 13.23 7.68
N GLN A 34 -1.93 12.22 7.19
CA GLN A 34 -1.93 10.86 7.75
C GLN A 34 -0.55 10.21 7.57
N VAL A 35 -0.20 9.29 8.48
CA VAL A 35 1.01 8.47 8.38
C VAL A 35 0.63 7.01 8.57
N HIS A 36 1.09 6.17 7.66
CA HIS A 36 0.94 4.73 7.69
C HIS A 36 2.31 4.08 7.89
N ALA A 37 2.36 2.95 8.59
CA ALA A 37 3.60 2.27 8.93
C ALA A 37 3.53 0.78 8.59
N THR A 38 4.57 0.29 7.93
CA THR A 38 4.92 -1.14 7.84
C THR A 38 5.89 -1.48 8.99
N ARG A 39 6.43 -2.69 9.00
CA ARG A 39 7.41 -3.13 10.00
C ARG A 39 8.67 -2.26 10.01
N GLY A 40 9.07 -1.75 8.85
CA GLY A 40 10.34 -1.06 8.66
C GLY A 40 10.27 0.26 7.89
N ALA A 41 9.10 0.71 7.48
CA ALA A 41 8.94 1.91 6.69
C ALA A 41 7.63 2.66 6.99
N PHE A 42 7.56 3.87 6.46
CA PHE A 42 6.44 4.78 6.64
C PHE A 42 6.05 5.42 5.32
N ALA A 43 4.76 5.76 5.20
CA ALA A 43 4.20 6.53 4.11
C ALA A 43 3.33 7.66 4.70
N ALA A 44 3.64 8.90 4.35
CA ALA A 44 2.87 10.08 4.75
C ALA A 44 2.04 10.59 3.57
N VAL A 45 0.75 10.80 3.81
CA VAL A 45 -0.17 11.46 2.87
C VAL A 45 -0.12 12.96 3.14
N LEU A 46 0.12 13.74 2.09
CA LEU A 46 0.23 15.20 2.16
C LEU A 46 -1.08 15.89 1.72
N ASP A 47 -1.33 17.09 2.23
CA ASP A 47 -2.46 17.96 1.84
C ASP A 47 -2.45 18.39 0.36
N GLY A 48 -1.27 18.44 -0.25
CA GLY A 48 -1.06 18.72 -1.68
C GLY A 48 -1.24 17.52 -2.62
N ASN A 49 -1.86 16.42 -2.19
CA ASN A 49 -2.15 15.20 -2.97
C ASN A 49 -0.92 14.45 -3.48
N GLY A 50 -0.14 13.94 -2.53
CA GLY A 50 0.94 13.02 -2.80
C GLY A 50 1.32 12.20 -1.56
N ILE A 51 2.15 11.21 -1.79
CA ILE A 51 2.70 10.34 -0.76
C ILE A 51 4.21 10.48 -0.75
N VAL A 52 4.74 10.59 0.45
CA VAL A 52 6.16 10.56 0.73
C VAL A 52 6.47 9.32 1.57
N THR A 53 7.48 8.57 1.18
CA THR A 53 7.90 7.36 1.91
C THR A 53 9.30 7.49 2.47
N TRP A 54 9.56 6.82 3.59
CA TRP A 54 10.90 6.67 4.15
C TRP A 54 10.99 5.39 4.97
N GLY A 55 12.20 4.90 5.21
CA GLY A 55 12.48 3.66 5.93
C GLY A 55 13.09 2.57 5.04
N SER A 56 13.13 1.35 5.54
CA SER A 56 13.72 0.22 4.83
C SER A 56 13.10 0.05 3.43
N PRO A 57 13.91 0.02 2.35
CA PRO A 57 13.42 -0.26 1.00
C PRO A 57 12.61 -1.56 0.92
N ASP A 58 13.09 -2.62 1.59
CA ASP A 58 12.44 -3.94 1.63
C ASP A 58 11.07 -3.92 2.30
N SER A 59 10.78 -2.91 3.13
CA SER A 59 9.49 -2.72 3.79
C SER A 59 8.65 -1.61 3.13
N GLY A 60 9.04 -1.10 1.96
CA GLY A 60 8.31 -0.08 1.21
C GLY A 60 8.74 1.37 1.46
N GLY A 61 9.92 1.59 2.05
CA GLY A 61 10.47 2.94 2.23
C GLY A 61 10.96 3.59 0.95
N ASP A 62 11.33 2.78 -0.04
CA ASP A 62 11.66 3.24 -1.40
C ASP A 62 10.42 3.09 -2.31
N SER A 63 9.89 4.23 -2.75
CA SER A 63 8.77 4.32 -3.69
C SER A 63 9.19 4.88 -5.04
N SER A 64 10.49 4.91 -5.36
CA SER A 64 11.02 5.53 -6.59
C SER A 64 10.43 4.93 -7.86
N SER A 65 10.17 3.61 -7.87
CA SER A 65 9.55 2.89 -8.99
C SER A 65 8.12 3.32 -9.30
N VAL A 66 7.44 3.96 -8.36
CA VAL A 66 6.04 4.41 -8.49
C VAL A 66 5.86 5.91 -8.23
N LYS A 67 6.95 6.67 -8.12
CA LYS A 67 6.96 8.09 -7.73
C LYS A 67 6.01 8.94 -8.56
N ASP A 68 5.99 8.75 -9.88
CA ASP A 68 5.12 9.51 -10.79
C ASP A 68 3.62 9.22 -10.57
N ARG A 69 3.28 8.06 -9.99
CA ARG A 69 1.90 7.65 -9.72
C ARG A 69 1.39 8.09 -8.36
N ILE A 70 2.28 8.48 -7.45
CA ILE A 70 1.95 8.84 -6.06
C ILE A 70 2.39 10.26 -5.67
N SER A 71 2.94 11.05 -6.59
CA SER A 71 3.39 12.42 -6.32
C SER A 71 2.47 13.48 -6.93
N GLY A 72 2.42 14.65 -6.28
CA GLY A 72 2.06 15.97 -6.82
C GLY A 72 0.66 16.22 -7.38
N LYS A 73 -0.14 15.19 -7.68
CA LYS A 73 -1.54 15.26 -8.17
C LYS A 73 -2.35 14.00 -7.85
N ALA A 74 -1.74 13.04 -7.17
CA ALA A 74 -2.36 11.76 -6.85
C ALA A 74 -3.34 11.99 -5.70
N LEU A 75 -4.63 12.10 -6.02
CA LEU A 75 -5.70 12.16 -5.03
C LEU A 75 -5.78 10.80 -4.33
N VAL A 76 -5.25 10.72 -3.12
CA VAL A 76 -5.22 9.48 -2.35
C VAL A 76 -6.57 9.31 -1.64
N LYS A 77 -7.29 8.24 -2.00
CA LYS A 77 -8.56 7.87 -1.35
C LYS A 77 -8.33 6.98 -0.13
N GLN A 78 -7.36 6.06 -0.22
CA GLN A 78 -7.05 5.11 0.85
C GLN A 78 -5.60 4.65 0.76
N VAL A 79 -4.94 4.49 1.90
CA VAL A 79 -3.65 3.79 2.01
C VAL A 79 -3.83 2.57 2.89
N CYS A 80 -3.35 1.42 2.42
CA CYS A 80 -3.30 0.16 3.15
C CYS A 80 -1.87 -0.36 3.18
N ASN A 81 -1.57 -1.19 4.18
CA ASN A 81 -0.27 -1.82 4.28
C ASN A 81 -0.37 -3.25 4.81
N THR A 82 0.50 -4.11 4.29
CA THR A 82 0.85 -5.39 4.89
C THR A 82 2.02 -5.17 5.87
N ARG A 83 2.70 -6.24 6.28
CA ARG A 83 3.91 -6.12 7.11
C ARG A 83 5.05 -5.39 6.40
N ASP A 84 5.18 -5.51 5.08
CA ASP A 84 6.35 -5.02 4.32
C ASP A 84 6.00 -4.40 2.95
N ALA A 85 4.72 -4.16 2.66
CA ALA A 85 4.28 -3.52 1.42
C ALA A 85 3.14 -2.53 1.65
N PHE A 86 2.99 -1.61 0.71
CA PHE A 86 1.91 -0.63 0.68
C PHE A 86 1.05 -0.82 -0.57
N ALA A 87 -0.23 -0.49 -0.43
CA ALA A 87 -1.18 -0.36 -1.52
C ALA A 87 -1.97 0.94 -1.34
N VAL A 88 -2.09 1.71 -2.42
CA VAL A 88 -2.79 2.99 -2.46
C VAL A 88 -3.93 2.89 -3.44
N LEU A 89 -5.11 3.29 -2.98
CA LEU A 89 -6.26 3.56 -3.82
C LEU A 89 -6.27 5.04 -4.18
N LEU A 90 -6.21 5.31 -5.48
CA LEU A 90 -6.34 6.65 -6.04
C LEU A 90 -7.81 7.00 -6.27
N ASP A 91 -8.11 8.29 -6.27
CA ASP A 91 -9.39 8.82 -6.74
C ASP A 91 -9.54 8.48 -8.24
N GLY A 92 -10.68 7.91 -8.61
CA GLY A 92 -10.89 7.26 -9.90
C GLY A 92 -10.66 5.73 -9.91
N GLY A 93 -10.33 5.13 -8.77
CA GLY A 93 -10.36 3.67 -8.59
C GLY A 93 -9.09 2.93 -8.99
N GLY A 94 -8.03 3.65 -9.35
CA GLY A 94 -6.73 3.06 -9.68
C GLY A 94 -5.96 2.59 -8.43
N VAL A 95 -5.19 1.51 -8.56
CA VAL A 95 -4.38 0.96 -7.47
C VAL A 95 -2.89 1.05 -7.79
N VAL A 96 -2.09 1.50 -6.80
CA VAL A 96 -0.63 1.52 -6.86
C VAL A 96 -0.08 0.70 -5.70
N THR A 97 0.87 -0.20 -5.96
CA THR A 97 1.52 -1.02 -4.93
C THR A 97 3.04 -0.87 -5.01
N TRP A 98 3.70 -1.01 -3.85
CA TRP A 98 5.17 -1.06 -3.77
C TRP A 98 5.62 -1.70 -2.45
N GLY A 99 6.92 -1.94 -2.32
CA GLY A 99 7.54 -2.66 -1.20
C GLY A 99 7.80 -4.13 -1.55
N ASN A 100 7.82 -5.01 -0.56
CA ASN A 100 8.19 -6.41 -0.76
C ASN A 100 7.22 -7.13 -1.74
N PRO A 101 7.71 -7.68 -2.88
CA PRO A 101 6.87 -8.35 -3.87
C PRO A 101 6.04 -9.49 -3.30
N GLU A 102 6.68 -10.36 -2.51
CA GLU A 102 6.04 -11.53 -1.88
C GLU A 102 4.98 -11.14 -0.85
N LYS A 103 5.01 -9.91 -0.34
CA LYS A 103 4.05 -9.37 0.64
C LYS A 103 3.01 -8.44 0.03
N GLY A 104 2.83 -8.51 -1.30
CA GLY A 104 1.82 -7.77 -2.05
C GLY A 104 2.31 -6.44 -2.63
N GLY A 105 3.62 -6.18 -2.59
CA GLY A 105 4.23 -5.02 -3.26
C GLY A 105 4.19 -5.11 -4.78
N ASP A 106 4.12 -6.32 -5.33
CA ASP A 106 3.94 -6.58 -6.76
C ASP A 106 2.49 -6.98 -7.08
N SER A 107 1.81 -6.16 -7.88
CA SER A 107 0.46 -6.42 -8.41
C SER A 107 0.45 -6.73 -9.91
N SER A 108 1.61 -6.99 -10.53
CA SER A 108 1.75 -7.21 -11.98
C SER A 108 0.88 -8.36 -12.48
N SER A 109 0.75 -9.42 -11.69
CA SER A 109 -0.07 -10.61 -12.00
C SER A 109 -1.57 -10.32 -12.17
N ILE A 110 -2.05 -9.19 -11.63
CA ILE A 110 -3.45 -8.76 -11.74
C ILE A 110 -3.58 -7.37 -12.39
N GLN A 111 -2.51 -6.84 -12.99
CA GLN A 111 -2.49 -5.46 -13.50
C GLN A 111 -3.57 -5.21 -14.57
N GLU A 112 -3.80 -6.18 -15.47
CA GLU A 112 -4.86 -6.09 -16.47
C GLU A 112 -6.25 -5.98 -15.80
N GLN A 113 -6.48 -6.74 -14.73
CA GLN A 113 -7.75 -6.71 -14.00
C GLN A 113 -7.94 -5.38 -13.25
N LEU A 114 -6.87 -4.84 -12.66
CA LEU A 114 -6.87 -3.52 -12.01
C LEU A 114 -7.06 -2.37 -13.01
N ASN A 115 -6.57 -2.51 -14.25
CA ASN A 115 -6.76 -1.50 -15.30
C ASN A 115 -8.18 -1.52 -15.88
N ASN A 116 -8.80 -2.70 -15.94
CA ASN A 116 -10.14 -2.89 -16.50
C ASN A 116 -11.27 -2.73 -15.46
N THR A 117 -10.94 -2.49 -14.19
CA THR A 117 -11.93 -2.41 -13.11
C THR A 117 -11.64 -1.25 -12.17
N SER A 118 -12.69 -0.50 -11.81
CA SER A 118 -12.59 0.53 -10.77
C SER A 118 -12.65 -0.11 -9.37
N VAL A 119 -11.61 0.11 -8.57
CA VAL A 119 -11.54 -0.37 -7.18
C VAL A 119 -12.21 0.62 -6.24
N ARG A 120 -13.02 0.11 -5.31
CA ARG A 120 -13.76 0.91 -4.32
C ARG A 120 -13.02 1.03 -2.99
N GLN A 121 -12.46 -0.09 -2.52
CA GLN A 121 -11.80 -0.19 -1.22
C GLN A 121 -10.75 -1.30 -1.25
N ILE A 122 -9.65 -1.09 -0.53
CA ILE A 122 -8.57 -2.07 -0.33
C ILE A 122 -8.59 -2.57 1.12
N PHE A 123 -8.26 -3.84 1.30
CA PHE A 123 -8.10 -4.52 2.56
C PHE A 123 -6.75 -5.23 2.57
N ALA A 124 -6.15 -5.39 3.75
CA ALA A 124 -4.85 -6.02 3.90
C ALA A 124 -4.87 -7.08 5.00
N THR A 125 -4.14 -8.17 4.78
CA THR A 125 -3.72 -9.13 5.81
C THR A 125 -2.28 -8.84 6.22
N GLY A 126 -1.65 -9.78 6.95
CA GLY A 126 -0.21 -9.70 7.22
C GLY A 126 0.65 -9.60 5.95
N HIS A 127 0.28 -10.26 4.84
CA HIS A 127 1.13 -10.41 3.64
C HIS A 127 0.37 -10.34 2.30
N ALA A 128 -0.94 -10.10 2.31
CA ALA A 128 -1.76 -10.07 1.10
C ALA A 128 -2.75 -8.91 1.13
N PHE A 129 -3.30 -8.58 -0.04
CA PHE A 129 -4.33 -7.58 -0.20
C PHE A 129 -5.57 -8.16 -0.89
N ALA A 130 -6.72 -7.55 -0.61
CA ALA A 130 -7.97 -7.77 -1.32
C ALA A 130 -8.61 -6.42 -1.67
N ALA A 131 -9.23 -6.32 -2.84
CA ALA A 131 -9.90 -5.11 -3.30
C ALA A 131 -11.32 -5.42 -3.75
N THR A 132 -12.28 -4.59 -3.35
CA THR A 132 -13.65 -4.61 -3.89
C THR A 132 -13.74 -3.74 -5.11
N CYS A 133 -14.55 -4.16 -6.08
CA CYS A 133 -14.73 -3.47 -7.35
C CYS A 133 -16.12 -2.83 -7.45
N ASP A 134 -16.25 -1.70 -8.16
CA ASP A 134 -17.53 -0.97 -8.28
C ASP A 134 -18.62 -1.77 -9.01
N GLN A 135 -18.22 -2.63 -9.95
CA GLN A 135 -19.13 -3.50 -10.71
C GLN A 135 -19.42 -4.83 -9.98
N GLY A 136 -19.08 -4.92 -8.70
CA GLY A 136 -18.95 -6.20 -8.00
C GLY A 136 -17.62 -6.87 -8.31
N GLY A 137 -17.27 -7.90 -7.53
CA GLY A 137 -15.97 -8.56 -7.68
C GLY A 137 -15.00 -8.32 -6.52
N VAL A 138 -14.14 -9.32 -6.28
CA VAL A 138 -12.97 -9.19 -5.40
C VAL A 138 -11.72 -9.56 -6.18
N LEU A 139 -10.73 -8.68 -6.14
CA LEU A 139 -9.37 -8.95 -6.61
C LEU A 139 -8.48 -9.21 -5.41
N THR A 140 -7.56 -10.16 -5.51
CA THR A 140 -6.59 -10.48 -4.46
C THR A 140 -5.18 -10.59 -5.03
N TRP A 141 -4.17 -10.19 -4.25
CA TRP A 141 -2.75 -10.31 -4.62
C TRP A 141 -1.85 -10.37 -3.38
N GLY A 142 -0.60 -10.79 -3.57
CA GLY A 142 0.37 -11.06 -2.50
C GLY A 142 0.51 -12.55 -2.16
N ASP A 143 0.87 -12.85 -0.91
CA ASP A 143 1.17 -14.22 -0.45
C ASP A 143 -0.09 -15.11 -0.46
N GLU A 144 -0.08 -16.16 -1.29
CA GLU A 144 -1.21 -17.08 -1.47
C GLU A 144 -1.63 -17.76 -0.17
N ASN A 145 -0.66 -18.10 0.69
CA ASN A 145 -0.89 -18.78 1.97
C ASN A 145 -1.40 -17.85 3.06
N LYS A 146 -1.50 -16.54 2.78
CA LYS A 146 -1.86 -15.49 3.74
C LYS A 146 -3.02 -14.62 3.28
N GLY A 147 -3.81 -15.12 2.33
CA GLY A 147 -5.07 -14.52 1.92
C GLY A 147 -5.15 -14.11 0.45
N ALA A 148 -4.05 -14.21 -0.32
CA ALA A 148 -4.11 -13.91 -1.75
C ALA A 148 -4.64 -15.07 -2.61
N GLY A 149 -4.62 -16.31 -2.10
CA GLY A 149 -4.98 -17.52 -2.84
C GLY A 149 -6.46 -17.56 -3.20
N SER A 150 -6.81 -17.05 -4.38
CA SER A 150 -8.18 -17.00 -4.88
C SER A 150 -8.42 -17.84 -6.14
N GLN A 151 -7.42 -18.56 -6.64
CA GLN A 151 -7.50 -19.27 -7.94
C GLN A 151 -8.69 -20.25 -8.02
N THR A 152 -8.99 -20.96 -6.92
CA THR A 152 -10.09 -21.93 -6.86
C THR A 152 -11.48 -21.29 -6.83
N VAL A 153 -11.58 -20.03 -6.39
CA VAL A 153 -12.85 -19.30 -6.21
C VAL A 153 -12.95 -18.03 -7.07
N LYS A 154 -11.98 -17.79 -7.97
CA LYS A 154 -11.85 -16.55 -8.77
C LYS A 154 -13.13 -16.21 -9.53
N LYS A 155 -13.76 -17.21 -10.15
CA LYS A 155 -15.04 -17.04 -10.87
C LYS A 155 -16.19 -16.66 -9.94
N GLN A 156 -16.24 -17.24 -8.74
CA GLN A 156 -17.26 -16.90 -7.75
C GLN A 156 -17.06 -15.47 -7.26
N LEU A 157 -15.82 -15.09 -6.94
CA LEU A 157 -15.48 -13.73 -6.48
C LEU A 157 -15.83 -12.67 -7.53
N MET A 158 -15.50 -12.88 -8.80
CA MET A 158 -15.81 -11.94 -9.88
C MET A 158 -17.30 -11.91 -10.27
N GLY A 159 -18.06 -12.95 -9.94
CA GLY A 159 -19.51 -13.02 -10.16
C GLY A 159 -20.35 -12.46 -9.01
N LEU A 160 -19.73 -11.96 -7.95
CA LEU A 160 -20.44 -11.32 -6.84
C LEU A 160 -21.05 -9.99 -7.30
N GLY A 161 -22.29 -9.73 -6.89
CA GLY A 161 -22.93 -8.42 -7.02
C GLY A 161 -22.36 -7.41 -6.02
N HIS A 162 -23.22 -6.56 -5.44
CA HIS A 162 -22.77 -5.57 -4.46
C HIS A 162 -22.17 -6.22 -3.21
N ILE A 163 -20.89 -5.96 -2.97
CA ILE A 163 -20.17 -6.43 -1.79
C ILE A 163 -20.35 -5.44 -0.65
N SER A 164 -20.98 -5.88 0.44
CA SER A 164 -21.23 -5.02 1.61
C SER A 164 -20.06 -5.01 2.59
N HIS A 165 -19.39 -6.15 2.80
CA HIS A 165 -18.33 -6.31 3.78
C HIS A 165 -17.25 -7.27 3.27
N ILE A 166 -16.00 -6.96 3.59
CA ILE A 166 -14.87 -7.89 3.54
C ILE A 166 -14.23 -7.90 4.93
N TYR A 167 -13.89 -9.09 5.40
CA TYR A 167 -13.16 -9.29 6.65
C TYR A 167 -11.79 -9.89 6.32
N ALA A 168 -10.74 -9.28 6.86
CA ALA A 168 -9.38 -9.77 6.75
C ALA A 168 -8.81 -10.00 8.16
N THR A 169 -8.15 -11.13 8.39
CA THR A 169 -7.41 -11.35 9.62
C THR A 169 -6.08 -10.62 9.50
N LYS A 170 -5.89 -9.56 10.28
CA LYS A 170 -4.57 -8.93 10.41
C LYS A 170 -3.73 -9.85 11.29
N ASP A 171 -2.52 -10.17 10.85
CA ASP A 171 -1.59 -10.95 11.67
C ASP A 171 -1.37 -10.21 13.00
N ASP A 172 -1.49 -10.94 14.10
CA ASP A 172 -1.13 -10.47 15.43
C ASP A 172 0.40 -10.25 15.47
N PRO A 173 0.91 -9.04 15.76
CA PRO A 173 2.33 -8.80 15.88
C PRO A 173 2.99 -9.62 17.01
N ASP A 174 2.23 -10.10 17.99
CA ASP A 174 2.74 -10.86 19.14
C ASP A 174 2.80 -12.38 18.93
N ARG A 175 2.27 -12.89 17.80
CA ARG A 175 2.51 -14.28 17.41
C ARG A 175 3.87 -14.40 16.72
N GLY A 176 4.88 -14.78 17.51
CA GLY A 176 6.19 -15.18 17.03
C GLY A 176 6.10 -16.14 15.85
N ALA A 177 6.99 -15.94 14.87
CA ALA A 177 7.12 -16.75 13.67
C ALA A 177 7.38 -18.23 13.99
#